data_AF-A0A4R1BGT9-F1
#
_entry.id   AF-A0A4R1BGT9-F1
#
_cell.length_a   1.000
_cell.length_b   1.000
_cell.length_c   1.000
_cell.angle_alpha   90.00
_cell.angle_beta   90.00
_cell.angle_gamma   90.00
#
_symmetry.space_group_name_H-M   'P 1'
#
loop_
_entity.id
_entity.type
_entity.pdbx_description
1 polymer ?
#
loop_
_entity_poly.entity_id
_entity_poly.type
_entity_poly.pdbx_seq_one_letter_code
_entity_poly.pdbx_strand_id
1 'polypeptide(L)'
;MIALAFLSSGACGPFGEDPRAEANAAIVEANEKIREHNRLFDRARATYERTREAVESGEDAEGQVENILGARRDLEEARARLEEAREILAGIPELEVEEEIKEYARLLIRALEAQIAAESREIAFYELLEEDPALEESREEAREILAEAEEAYAEAGEAYAEAQSFADENPELLAREAPEAG
;
A
#
# COMPACT_ATOMS: atom_id res chain seq x y z
N MET A 1 -23.80 -57.55 -8.63
CA MET A 1 -22.34 -57.67 -8.44
C MET A 1 -21.69 -57.41 -9.79
N ILE A 2 -20.69 -56.56 -10.01
CA ILE A 2 -19.80 -55.68 -9.23
C ILE A 2 -19.31 -54.67 -10.30
N ALA A 3 -19.61 -53.38 -10.14
CA ALA A 3 -18.72 -52.30 -9.69
C ALA A 3 -17.85 -51.67 -10.80
N LEU A 4 -18.17 -50.40 -11.04
CA LEU A 4 -17.41 -49.35 -11.69
C LEU A 4 -16.07 -49.17 -10.96
N ALA A 5 -14.96 -49.06 -11.71
CA ALA A 5 -13.68 -48.62 -11.17
C ALA A 5 -13.14 -47.47 -12.04
N PHE A 6 -13.24 -46.27 -11.47
CA PHE A 6 -12.43 -45.12 -11.85
C PHE A 6 -10.97 -45.42 -11.53
N LEU A 7 -10.07 -45.05 -12.44
CA LEU A 7 -8.69 -44.72 -12.10
C LEU A 7 -8.33 -43.41 -12.79
N SER A 8 -8.61 -42.35 -12.05
CA SER A 8 -8.00 -41.04 -12.15
C SER A 8 -6.50 -41.16 -11.86
N SER A 9 -5.68 -40.72 -12.81
CA SER A 9 -4.25 -40.49 -12.61
C SER A 9 -3.87 -39.12 -13.17
N GLY A 10 -4.43 -38.07 -12.57
CA GLY A 10 -3.79 -36.76 -12.52
C GLY A 10 -3.09 -36.67 -11.18
N ALA A 11 -1.78 -36.57 -11.19
CA ALA A 11 -0.93 -36.69 -10.01
C ALA A 11 -1.19 -35.56 -9.00
N CYS A 12 -1.81 -35.90 -7.88
CA CYS A 12 -1.67 -35.15 -6.63
C CYS A 12 -0.27 -35.46 -6.07
N GLY A 13 0.63 -34.48 -6.12
CA GLY A 13 1.83 -34.48 -5.29
C GLY A 13 1.45 -34.27 -3.82
N PRO A 14 2.06 -34.98 -2.86
CA PRO A 14 1.80 -34.77 -1.45
C PRO A 14 2.62 -33.56 -0.95
N PHE A 15 1.95 -32.53 -0.40
CA PHE A 15 2.53 -31.38 0.33
C PHE A 15 3.33 -30.32 -0.47
N GLY A 16 2.66 -29.62 -1.39
CA GLY A 16 3.05 -28.28 -1.83
C GLY A 16 1.80 -27.53 -2.26
N GLU A 17 1.57 -26.33 -1.71
CA GLU A 17 0.53 -25.43 -2.23
C GLU A 17 0.85 -25.10 -3.70
N ASP A 18 -0.18 -24.96 -4.54
CA ASP A 18 0.00 -24.55 -5.94
C ASP A 18 0.65 -23.16 -5.95
N PRO A 19 1.89 -22.98 -6.48
CA PRO A 19 2.59 -21.71 -6.43
C PRO A 19 1.78 -20.56 -7.03
N ARG A 20 0.91 -20.86 -8.00
CA ARG A 20 0.02 -19.86 -8.59
C ARG A 20 -1.11 -19.46 -7.64
N ALA A 21 -1.71 -20.41 -6.96
CA ALA A 21 -2.71 -20.13 -5.93
C ALA A 21 -2.09 -19.34 -4.76
N GLU A 22 -0.85 -19.66 -4.39
CA GLU A 22 -0.08 -18.91 -3.38
C GLU A 22 0.18 -17.46 -3.82
N ALA A 23 0.65 -17.24 -5.06
CA ALA A 23 0.85 -15.91 -5.62
C ALA A 23 -0.47 -15.10 -5.67
N ASN A 24 -1.57 -15.72 -6.10
CA ASN A 24 -2.88 -15.09 -6.14
C ASN A 24 -3.36 -14.70 -4.73
N ALA A 25 -3.20 -15.59 -3.75
CA ALA A 25 -3.54 -15.32 -2.36
C ALA A 25 -2.73 -14.15 -1.79
N ALA A 26 -1.42 -14.12 -2.06
CA ALA A 26 -0.54 -13.02 -1.67
C ALA A 26 -0.97 -11.67 -2.29
N ILE A 27 -1.33 -11.66 -3.57
CA ILE A 27 -1.84 -10.45 -4.24
C ILE A 27 -3.17 -9.98 -3.60
N VAL A 28 -4.08 -10.91 -3.29
CA VAL A 28 -5.37 -10.58 -2.64
C VAL A 28 -5.13 -10.01 -1.24
N GLU A 29 -4.25 -10.62 -0.46
CA GLU A 29 -3.91 -10.18 0.89
C GLU A 29 -3.22 -8.81 0.88
N ALA A 30 -2.22 -8.61 0.01
CA ALA A 30 -1.56 -7.31 -0.17
C ALA A 30 -2.56 -6.22 -0.57
N ASN A 31 -3.50 -6.52 -1.48
CA ASN A 31 -4.58 -5.59 -1.84
C ASN A 31 -5.55 -5.30 -0.68
N GLU A 32 -5.72 -6.21 0.28
CA GLU A 32 -6.45 -5.91 1.51
C GLU A 32 -5.70 -4.91 2.38
N LYS A 33 -4.39 -5.11 2.56
CA LYS A 33 -3.52 -4.19 3.30
C LYS A 33 -3.48 -2.80 2.67
N ILE A 34 -3.38 -2.71 1.33
CA ILE A 34 -3.44 -1.43 0.60
C ILE A 34 -4.80 -0.74 0.79
N ARG A 35 -5.91 -1.49 0.81
CA ARG A 35 -7.24 -0.92 1.09
C ARG A 35 -7.37 -0.40 2.52
N GLU A 36 -6.78 -1.10 3.49
CA GLU A 36 -6.73 -0.65 4.88
C GLU A 36 -5.84 0.60 5.02
N HIS A 37 -4.67 0.60 4.40
CA HIS A 37 -3.80 1.78 4.25
C HIS A 37 -4.63 2.97 3.76
N ASN A 38 -5.31 2.85 2.60
CA ASN A 38 -6.00 3.98 1.98
C ASN A 38 -7.06 4.60 2.92
N ARG A 39 -7.78 3.77 3.69
CA ARG A 39 -8.77 4.26 4.66
C ARG A 39 -8.14 5.04 5.82
N LEU A 40 -6.98 4.60 6.29
CA LEU A 40 -6.24 5.28 7.36
C LEU A 40 -5.60 6.57 6.85
N PHE A 41 -4.99 6.51 5.66
CA PHE A 41 -4.42 7.66 4.97
C PHE A 41 -5.46 8.75 4.71
N ASP A 42 -6.63 8.39 4.16
CA ASP A 42 -7.73 9.33 3.93
C ASP A 42 -8.19 9.98 5.24
N ARG A 43 -8.20 9.23 6.34
CA ARG A 43 -8.56 9.73 7.67
C ARG A 43 -7.51 10.70 8.22
N ALA A 44 -6.22 10.37 8.08
CA ALA A 44 -5.12 11.23 8.45
C ALA A 44 -5.22 12.57 7.72
N ARG A 45 -5.35 12.53 6.38
CA ARG A 45 -5.52 13.70 5.52
C ARG A 45 -6.74 14.53 5.91
N ALA A 46 -7.90 13.91 6.07
CA ALA A 46 -9.12 14.62 6.47
C ALA A 46 -9.01 15.25 7.87
N THR A 47 -8.21 14.69 8.77
CA THR A 47 -7.96 15.25 10.10
C THR A 47 -7.00 16.43 10.03
N TYR A 48 -5.92 16.30 9.27
CA TYR A 48 -5.00 17.39 9.00
C TYR A 48 -5.67 18.57 8.28
N GLU A 49 -6.46 18.32 7.23
CA GLU A 49 -7.16 19.37 6.48
C GLU A 49 -8.11 20.18 7.38
N ARG A 50 -8.92 19.51 8.19
CA ARG A 50 -9.79 20.18 9.18
C ARG A 50 -9.00 21.00 10.19
N THR A 51 -7.85 20.49 10.61
CA THR A 51 -6.95 21.18 11.55
C THR A 51 -6.36 22.44 10.91
N ARG A 52 -5.86 22.32 9.68
CA ARG A 52 -5.35 23.44 8.90
C ARG A 52 -6.41 24.51 8.70
N GLU A 53 -7.62 24.12 8.29
CA GLU A 53 -8.74 25.05 8.09
C GLU A 53 -9.12 25.79 9.39
N ALA A 54 -9.12 25.08 10.53
CA ALA A 54 -9.37 25.69 11.84
C ALA A 54 -8.33 26.79 12.15
N VAL A 55 -7.04 26.47 12.01
CA VAL A 55 -5.94 27.45 12.24
C VAL A 55 -6.03 28.62 11.26
N GLU A 56 -6.28 28.36 9.97
CA GLU A 56 -6.45 29.41 8.95
C GLU A 56 -7.66 30.31 9.23
N SER A 57 -8.70 29.77 9.88
CA SER A 57 -9.88 30.53 10.32
C SER A 57 -9.66 31.34 11.60
N GLY A 58 -8.48 31.23 12.22
CA GLY A 58 -8.07 31.96 13.40
C GLY A 58 -8.23 31.20 14.72
N GLU A 59 -8.46 29.88 14.67
CA GLU A 59 -8.28 29.04 15.87
C GLU A 59 -6.80 28.96 16.26
N ASP A 60 -6.56 28.75 17.55
CA ASP A 60 -5.22 28.65 18.10
C ASP A 60 -4.54 27.34 17.67
N ALA A 61 -3.32 27.44 17.12
CA ALA A 61 -2.58 26.30 16.60
C ALA A 61 -2.14 25.34 17.71
N GLU A 62 -1.75 25.86 18.89
CA GLU A 62 -1.41 25.03 20.04
C GLU A 62 -2.62 24.19 20.50
N GLY A 63 -3.83 24.75 20.41
CA GLY A 63 -5.08 24.05 20.67
C GLY A 63 -5.39 22.88 19.72
N GLN A 64 -4.69 22.75 18.59
CA GLN A 64 -4.90 21.70 17.60
C GLN A 64 -3.89 20.55 17.66
N VAL A 65 -2.93 20.58 18.58
CA VAL A 65 -1.85 19.57 18.69
C VAL A 65 -2.40 18.14 18.81
N GLU A 66 -3.51 17.94 19.53
CA GLU A 66 -4.13 16.61 19.64
C GLU A 66 -4.65 16.08 18.30
N ASN A 67 -5.13 16.97 17.41
CA ASN A 67 -5.56 16.58 16.08
C ASN A 67 -4.37 16.25 15.17
N ILE A 68 -3.26 16.99 15.29
CA ILE A 68 -2.00 16.71 14.58
C ILE A 68 -1.46 15.33 15.00
N LEU A 69 -1.37 15.05 16.30
CA LEU A 69 -1.02 13.73 16.86
C LEU A 69 -1.95 12.62 16.36
N GLY A 70 -3.25 12.93 16.22
CA GLY A 70 -4.23 12.01 15.65
C GLY A 70 -3.93 11.67 14.20
N ALA A 71 -3.72 12.69 13.36
CA ALA A 71 -3.39 12.53 11.95
C ALA A 71 -2.07 11.77 11.77
N ARG A 72 -1.04 12.07 12.56
CA ARG A 72 0.24 11.34 12.52
C ARG A 72 0.07 9.86 12.84
N ARG A 73 -0.63 9.51 13.92
CA ARG A 73 -0.86 8.10 14.27
C ARG A 73 -1.63 7.34 13.19
N ASP A 74 -2.65 7.96 12.60
CA ASP A 74 -3.39 7.36 11.49
C ASP A 74 -2.45 7.14 10.28
N LEU A 75 -1.56 8.10 9.97
CA LEU A 75 -0.59 7.98 8.88
C LEU A 75 0.50 6.93 9.15
N GLU A 76 1.02 6.86 10.38
CA GLU A 76 1.96 5.81 10.81
C GLU A 76 1.33 4.41 10.70
N GLU A 77 0.08 4.25 11.12
CA GLU A 77 -0.65 2.99 10.98
C GLU A 77 -0.93 2.67 9.51
N ALA A 78 -1.26 3.68 8.69
CA ALA A 78 -1.42 3.51 7.26
C ALA A 78 -0.12 2.96 6.64
N ARG A 79 1.02 3.63 6.88
CA ARG A 79 2.33 3.24 6.38
C ARG A 79 2.69 1.81 6.76
N ALA A 80 2.40 1.40 8.00
CA ALA A 80 2.62 0.03 8.44
C ALA A 80 1.85 -1.00 7.59
N ARG A 81 0.63 -0.68 7.14
CA ARG A 81 -0.12 -1.56 6.22
C ARG A 81 0.54 -1.66 4.84
N LEU A 82 1.17 -0.60 4.34
CA LEU A 82 1.95 -0.68 3.10
C LEU A 82 3.20 -1.52 3.26
N GLU A 83 3.87 -1.44 4.42
CA GLU A 83 5.02 -2.29 4.73
C GLU A 83 4.62 -3.77 4.77
N GLU A 84 3.48 -4.10 5.39
CA GLU A 84 2.92 -5.46 5.36
C GLU A 84 2.61 -5.91 3.93
N ALA A 85 1.96 -5.06 3.12
CA ALA A 85 1.66 -5.36 1.72
C ALA A 85 2.95 -5.65 0.91
N ARG A 86 3.98 -4.82 1.10
CA ARG A 86 5.29 -4.97 0.46
C ARG A 86 5.93 -6.30 0.82
N GLU A 87 5.91 -6.67 2.10
CA GLU A 87 6.48 -7.93 2.60
C GLU A 87 5.77 -9.15 2.03
N ILE A 88 4.44 -9.12 1.95
CA ILE A 88 3.64 -10.19 1.33
C ILE A 88 4.04 -10.36 -0.13
N LEU A 89 4.09 -9.27 -0.89
CA LEU A 89 4.42 -9.30 -2.33
C LEU A 89 5.87 -9.74 -2.57
N ALA A 90 6.80 -9.44 -1.65
CA ALA A 90 8.20 -9.80 -1.78
C ALA A 90 8.45 -11.33 -1.80
N GLY A 91 7.48 -12.14 -1.39
CA GLY A 91 7.53 -13.60 -1.53
C GLY A 91 7.28 -14.10 -2.96
N ILE A 92 6.51 -13.36 -3.78
CA ILE A 92 6.06 -13.81 -5.10
C ILE A 92 7.22 -14.06 -6.10
N PRO A 93 8.26 -13.21 -6.18
CA PRO A 93 9.38 -13.45 -7.10
C PRO A 93 10.09 -14.80 -6.92
N GLU A 94 10.01 -15.39 -5.71
CA GLU A 94 10.64 -16.67 -5.37
C GLU A 94 9.76 -17.88 -5.73
N LEU A 95 8.48 -17.68 -6.04
CA LEU A 95 7.54 -18.76 -6.40
C LEU A 95 7.80 -19.28 -7.84
N GLU A 96 7.49 -20.55 -8.08
CA GLU A 96 7.56 -21.14 -9.44
C GLU A 96 6.30 -20.79 -10.26
N VAL A 97 6.11 -19.50 -10.56
CA VAL A 97 5.00 -18.93 -11.34
C VAL A 97 5.48 -18.22 -12.60
N GLU A 98 4.54 -17.80 -13.46
CA GLU A 98 4.83 -17.02 -14.66
C GLU A 98 5.65 -15.75 -14.37
N GLU A 99 6.57 -15.40 -15.27
CA GLU A 99 7.46 -14.25 -15.08
C GLU A 99 6.66 -12.94 -15.02
N GLU A 100 5.56 -12.86 -15.74
CA GLU A 100 4.67 -11.71 -15.73
C GLU A 100 4.02 -11.48 -14.36
N ILE A 101 3.70 -12.54 -13.60
CA ILE A 101 3.19 -12.40 -12.21
C ILE A 101 4.29 -11.85 -11.31
N LYS A 102 5.53 -12.32 -11.47
CA LYS A 102 6.68 -11.83 -10.73
C LYS A 102 6.97 -10.37 -11.04
N GLU A 103 6.91 -10.01 -12.31
CA GLU A 103 7.17 -8.64 -12.76
C GLU A 103 6.09 -7.68 -12.25
N TYR A 104 4.82 -8.07 -12.30
CA TYR A 104 3.74 -7.29 -11.69
C TYR A 104 3.98 -7.07 -10.19
N ALA A 105 4.36 -8.12 -9.45
CA ALA A 105 4.67 -8.00 -8.02
C ALA A 105 5.86 -7.06 -7.77
N ARG A 106 6.93 -7.11 -8.57
CA ARG A 106 8.09 -6.19 -8.47
C ARG A 106 7.69 -4.74 -8.73
N LEU A 107 6.88 -4.48 -9.75
CA LEU A 107 6.37 -3.14 -10.07
C LEU A 107 5.53 -2.59 -8.91
N LEU A 108 4.64 -3.41 -8.36
CA LEU A 108 3.82 -3.01 -7.22
C LEU A 108 4.67 -2.76 -5.96
N ILE A 109 5.67 -3.60 -5.68
CA ILE A 109 6.62 -3.36 -4.58
C ILE A 109 7.32 -2.02 -4.73
N ARG A 110 7.81 -1.68 -5.94
CA ARG A 110 8.45 -0.39 -6.20
C ARG A 110 7.51 0.78 -5.93
N ALA A 111 6.24 0.66 -6.33
CA ALA A 111 5.24 1.70 -6.07
C ALA A 111 4.99 1.87 -4.56
N LEU A 112 4.87 0.76 -3.82
CA LEU A 112 4.73 0.78 -2.36
C LEU A 112 5.94 1.39 -1.68
N GLU A 113 7.16 1.07 -2.10
CA GLU A 113 8.40 1.62 -1.54
C GLU A 113 8.49 3.14 -1.74
N ALA A 114 8.17 3.63 -2.94
CA ALA A 114 8.12 5.06 -3.21
C ALA A 114 7.07 5.77 -2.34
N GLN A 115 5.88 5.17 -2.18
CA GLN A 115 4.84 5.72 -1.32
C GLN A 115 5.25 5.73 0.16
N ILE A 116 5.83 4.64 0.67
CA ILE A 116 6.35 4.55 2.05
C ILE A 116 7.40 5.65 2.31
N ALA A 117 8.25 5.96 1.32
CA ALA A 117 9.22 7.03 1.42
C ALA A 117 8.56 8.42 1.48
N ALA A 118 7.53 8.66 0.66
CA ALA A 118 6.75 9.89 0.69
C ALA A 118 6.04 10.09 2.05
N GLU A 119 5.39 9.04 2.55
CA GLU A 119 4.71 9.05 3.85
C GLU A 119 5.69 9.26 5.00
N SER A 120 6.91 8.74 4.90
CA SER A 120 7.95 9.01 5.90
C SER A 120 8.33 10.49 5.98
N ARG A 121 8.31 11.22 4.86
CA ARG A 121 8.54 12.68 4.86
C ARG A 121 7.35 13.42 5.43
N GLU A 122 6.13 13.00 5.10
CA GLU A 122 4.92 13.62 5.67
C GLU A 122 4.80 13.39 7.19
N ILE A 123 5.20 12.22 7.70
CA ILE A 123 5.30 11.96 9.14
C ILE A 123 6.28 12.95 9.79
N ALA A 124 7.46 13.18 9.19
CA ALA A 124 8.42 14.17 9.70
C ALA A 124 7.84 15.59 9.71
N PHE A 125 7.01 15.94 8.74
CA PHE A 125 6.27 17.21 8.76
C PHE A 125 5.27 17.28 9.92
N TYR A 126 4.57 16.20 10.24
CA TYR A 126 3.69 16.18 11.42
C TYR A 126 4.46 16.23 12.73
N GLU A 127 5.61 15.59 12.83
CA GLU A 127 6.50 15.72 14.00
C GLU A 127 6.93 17.19 14.20
N LEU A 128 7.24 17.90 13.12
CA LEU A 128 7.56 19.32 13.17
C LEU A 128 6.38 20.16 13.67
N LEU A 129 5.16 19.86 13.24
CA LEU A 129 3.94 20.53 13.70
C LEU A 129 3.58 20.19 15.15
N GLU A 130 4.04 19.05 15.69
CA GLU A 130 3.87 18.74 17.11
C GLU A 130 4.79 19.61 17.98
N GLU A 131 5.99 19.93 17.49
CA GLU A 131 6.98 20.75 18.20
C GLU A 131 6.72 22.25 18.02
N ASP A 132 6.38 22.69 16.81
CA ASP A 132 6.10 24.07 16.44
C ASP A 132 4.78 24.17 15.63
N PRO A 133 3.61 24.09 16.30
CA PRO A 133 2.31 24.02 15.62
C PRO A 133 1.98 25.25 14.76
N ALA A 134 2.55 26.40 15.11
CA ALA A 134 2.38 27.64 14.37
C ALA A 134 3.43 27.85 13.27
N LEU A 135 4.44 26.96 13.19
CA LEU A 135 5.59 27.07 12.30
C LEU A 135 6.25 28.46 12.40
N GLU A 136 6.46 28.95 13.63
CA GLU A 136 7.10 30.24 13.88
C GLU A 136 8.59 30.20 13.53
N GLU A 137 9.27 29.12 13.92
CA GLU A 137 10.71 28.92 13.73
C GLU A 137 10.99 27.88 12.63
N SER A 138 10.06 26.94 12.44
CA SER A 138 10.26 25.75 11.58
C SER A 138 9.67 25.88 10.18
N ARG A 139 9.20 27.06 9.77
CA ARG A 139 8.50 27.25 8.48
C ARG A 139 9.28 26.82 7.24
N GLU A 140 10.57 27.13 7.19
CA GLU A 140 11.36 26.83 5.99
C GLU A 140 11.65 25.33 5.88
N GLU A 141 11.98 24.69 7.00
CA GLU A 141 12.14 23.24 7.10
C GLU A 141 10.84 22.52 6.73
N ALA A 142 9.69 22.99 7.22
CA ALA A 142 8.39 22.46 6.86
C ALA A 142 8.14 22.45 5.34
N ARG A 143 8.54 23.52 4.64
CA ARG A 143 8.38 23.62 3.19
C ARG A 143 9.30 22.69 2.44
N GLU A 144 10.53 22.54 2.90
CA GLU A 144 11.49 21.60 2.31
C GLU A 144 10.96 20.17 2.41
N ILE A 145 10.53 19.75 3.61
CA ILE A 145 9.95 18.43 3.84
C ILE A 145 8.72 18.19 2.95
N LEU A 146 7.82 19.16 2.85
CA LEU A 146 6.62 19.04 2.01
C LEU A 146 6.97 18.95 0.52
N ALA A 147 7.95 19.73 0.04
CA ALA A 147 8.39 19.64 -1.35
C ALA A 147 9.00 18.27 -1.69
N GLU A 148 9.82 17.73 -0.78
CA GLU A 148 10.36 16.36 -0.91
C GLU A 148 9.26 15.30 -0.87
N ALA A 149 8.26 15.46 0.00
CA ALA A 149 7.12 14.55 0.07
C ALA A 149 6.28 14.58 -1.22
N GLU A 150 6.03 15.77 -1.77
CA GLU A 150 5.32 15.94 -3.05
C GLU A 150 6.04 15.27 -4.22
N GLU A 151 7.37 15.42 -4.31
CA GLU A 151 8.18 14.74 -5.32
C GLU A 151 8.10 13.21 -5.17
N ALA A 152 8.22 12.70 -3.94
CA ALA A 152 8.11 11.27 -3.67
C ALA A 152 6.71 10.70 -3.96
N TYR A 153 5.64 11.46 -3.68
CA TYR A 153 4.27 11.05 -4.06
C TYR A 153 4.07 11.03 -5.57
N ALA A 154 4.70 11.96 -6.30
CA ALA A 154 4.67 11.94 -7.76
C ALA A 154 5.36 10.67 -8.30
N GLU A 155 6.54 10.32 -7.78
CA GLU A 155 7.25 9.08 -8.14
C GLU A 155 6.41 7.84 -7.83
N ALA A 156 5.78 7.78 -6.65
CA ALA A 156 4.87 6.68 -6.29
C ALA A 156 3.70 6.57 -7.27
N GLY A 157 3.08 7.70 -7.64
CA GLY A 157 2.00 7.75 -8.62
C GLY A 157 2.41 7.23 -10.01
N GLU A 158 3.61 7.59 -10.48
CA GLU A 158 4.18 7.08 -11.72
C GLU A 158 4.41 5.56 -11.66
N ALA A 159 4.96 5.06 -10.55
CA ALA A 159 5.19 3.63 -10.35
C ALA A 159 3.89 2.81 -10.30
N TYR A 160 2.84 3.33 -9.64
CA TYR A 160 1.52 2.69 -9.69
C TYR A 160 0.92 2.69 -11.10
N ALA A 161 1.07 3.79 -11.84
CA ALA A 161 0.59 3.87 -13.22
C ALA A 161 1.32 2.85 -14.12
N GLU A 162 2.62 2.64 -13.91
CA GLU A 162 3.40 1.61 -14.59
C GLU A 162 2.88 0.20 -14.25
N ALA A 163 2.70 -0.12 -12.96
CA ALA A 163 2.15 -1.40 -12.51
C ALA A 163 0.75 -1.66 -13.08
N GLN A 164 -0.11 -0.64 -13.10
CA GLN A 164 -1.45 -0.73 -13.67
C GLN A 164 -1.42 -0.94 -15.19
N SER A 165 -0.60 -0.19 -15.91
CA SER A 165 -0.43 -0.36 -17.37
C SER A 165 0.03 -1.78 -17.69
N PHE A 166 0.97 -2.32 -16.90
CA PHE A 166 1.44 -3.69 -17.06
C PHE A 166 0.31 -4.71 -16.84
N ALA A 167 -0.51 -4.53 -15.79
CA ALA A 167 -1.66 -5.39 -15.53
C ALA A 167 -2.72 -5.31 -16.65
N ASP A 168 -2.99 -4.12 -17.18
CA ASP A 168 -3.95 -3.89 -18.25
C ASP A 168 -3.50 -4.52 -19.59
N GLU A 169 -2.19 -4.52 -19.87
CA GLU A 169 -1.60 -5.19 -21.03
C GLU A 169 -1.62 -6.72 -20.92
N ASN A 170 -1.75 -7.23 -19.70
CA ASN A 170 -1.69 -8.66 -19.40
C ASN A 170 -2.94 -9.11 -18.60
N PRO A 171 -4.15 -9.03 -19.18
CA PRO A 171 -5.40 -9.25 -18.45
C PRO A 171 -5.56 -10.69 -17.94
N GLU A 172 -4.87 -11.66 -18.54
CA GLU A 172 -4.88 -13.06 -18.09
C GLU A 172 -4.09 -13.29 -16.79
N LEU A 173 -3.29 -12.32 -16.33
CA LEU A 173 -2.56 -12.42 -15.05
C LEU A 173 -3.50 -12.45 -13.87
N LEU A 174 -4.53 -11.61 -13.88
CA LEU A 174 -5.50 -11.46 -12.79
C LEU A 174 -6.79 -12.25 -13.02
N ALA A 175 -7.03 -12.73 -14.24
CA ALA A 175 -8.30 -13.36 -14.63
C ALA A 175 -8.39 -14.88 -14.38
N ARG A 176 -7.27 -15.56 -14.09
CA ARG A 176 -7.28 -17.02 -13.88
C ARG A 176 -7.45 -17.41 -12.42
N GLU A 177 -8.66 -17.20 -11.90
CA GLU A 177 -9.22 -18.03 -10.83
C GLU A 177 -10.76 -17.99 -10.82
N ALA A 178 -11.37 -18.86 -11.60
CA ALA A 178 -12.61 -19.53 -11.22
C ALA A 178 -12.62 -20.90 -11.91
N PRO A 179 -12.46 -22.02 -11.18
CA PRO A 179 -12.93 -23.28 -11.74
C PRO A 179 -14.42 -23.13 -12.03
N GLU A 180 -14.82 -23.32 -13.28
CA GLU A 180 -16.21 -23.57 -13.65
C GLU A 180 -16.71 -24.66 -12.69
N ALA A 181 -17.66 -24.31 -11.83
CA ALA A 181 -18.39 -25.28 -11.03
C ALA A 181 -19.16 -26.18 -12.00
N GLY A 182 -18.56 -27.31 -12.36
CA GLY A 182 -19.19 -28.39 -13.11
C GLY A 182 -20.16 -29.20 -12.26
#